data_AF-A0A969F8M8-F1
#
_entry.id   AF-A0A969F8M8-F1
#
_cell.length_a   1.000
_cell.length_b   1.000
_cell.length_c   1.000
_cell.angle_alpha   90.00
_cell.angle_beta   90.00
_cell.angle_gamma   90.00
#
_symmetry.space_group_name_H-M   'P 1'
#
loop_
_entity.id
_entity.type
_entity.pdbx_description
1 polymer ?
#
loop_
_entity_poly.entity_id
_entity_poly.type
_entity_poly.pdbx_seq_one_letter_code
_entity_poly.pdbx_strand_id
1 'polypeptide(L)'
;MSRLIQIDNPTTVRNRNRRSIAEMLRLLIQKQKMDDEAKDMAATIVMLLHEIYVGVEQSAVAWEKKDYWLKAERFMRDWRWTLEIAADMDDVIRHEAWDLLPELLGNHRFV
;
A
#
# COMPACT_ATOMS: atom_id res chain seq x y z
N MET A 1 21.74 -26.75 -11.46
CA MET A 1 21.28 -25.44 -10.96
C MET A 1 19.78 -25.51 -10.76
N SER A 2 19.32 -25.49 -9.51
CA SER A 2 17.89 -25.56 -9.18
C SER A 2 17.18 -24.31 -9.70
N ARG A 3 15.99 -24.47 -10.28
CA ARG A 3 15.17 -23.37 -10.77
C ARG A 3 14.62 -22.64 -9.55
N LEU A 4 15.15 -21.46 -9.24
CA LEU A 4 14.53 -20.52 -8.30
C LEU A 4 13.17 -20.13 -8.88
N ILE A 5 12.12 -20.78 -8.40
CA ILE A 5 10.74 -20.39 -8.69
C ILE A 5 10.47 -19.22 -7.76
N GLN A 6 10.33 -18.02 -8.32
CA GLN A 6 9.77 -16.88 -7.59
C GLN A 6 8.28 -17.18 -7.38
N ILE A 7 7.94 -17.74 -6.22
CA ILE A 7 6.58 -18.22 -5.88
C ILE A 7 5.61 -17.05 -5.67
N ASP A 8 6.13 -15.89 -5.25
CA ASP A 8 5.32 -14.72 -4.95
C ASP A 8 4.96 -13.96 -6.24
N ASN A 9 3.80 -14.33 -6.83
CA ASN A 9 3.17 -13.54 -7.89
C ASN A 9 2.71 -12.18 -7.31
N PRO A 10 2.87 -11.05 -8.03
CA PRO A 10 2.39 -9.73 -7.61
C PRO A 10 0.97 -9.70 -7.04
N THR A 11 0.06 -10.55 -7.55
CA THR A 11 -1.31 -10.66 -7.02
C THR A 11 -1.35 -11.21 -5.60
N THR A 12 -0.53 -12.23 -5.30
CA THR A 12 -0.45 -12.84 -3.97
C THR A 12 0.13 -11.86 -2.95
N VAL A 13 1.21 -11.17 -3.32
CA VAL A 13 1.85 -10.14 -2.49
C VAL A 13 0.86 -9.01 -2.18
N ARG A 14 0.17 -8.48 -3.20
CA ARG A 14 -0.84 -7.43 -3.01
C ARG A 14 -1.96 -7.85 -2.05
N ASN A 15 -2.47 -9.07 -2.19
CA ASN A 15 -3.52 -9.58 -1.30
C ASN A 15 -3.03 -9.78 0.14
N ARG A 16 -1.79 -10.25 0.32
CA ARG A 16 -1.15 -10.35 1.64
C ARG A 16 -1.02 -8.97 2.27
N ASN A 17 -0.45 -8.01 1.54
CA ASN A 17 -0.22 -6.65 2.02
C ASN A 17 -1.53 -5.94 2.38
N ARG A 18 -2.61 -6.12 1.61
CA ARG A 18 -3.93 -5.58 1.97
C ARG A 18 -4.43 -6.09 3.32
N ARG A 19 -4.24 -7.37 3.63
CA ARG A 19 -4.62 -7.94 4.93
C ARG A 19 -3.73 -7.40 6.04
N SER A 20 -2.42 -7.31 5.79
CA SER A 20 -1.47 -6.72 6.74
C SER A 20 -1.80 -5.25 7.05
N ILE A 21 -2.12 -4.44 6.04
CA ILE A 21 -2.56 -3.05 6.21
C ILE A 21 -3.85 -3.01 7.05
N ALA A 22 -4.85 -3.85 6.74
CA ALA A 22 -6.10 -3.88 7.49
C ALA A 22 -5.89 -4.20 8.98
N GLU A 23 -5.03 -5.18 9.29
CA GLU A 23 -4.70 -5.49 10.69
C GLU A 23 -3.89 -4.38 11.36
N MET A 24 -2.91 -3.78 10.68
CA MET A 24 -2.15 -2.65 11.24
C MET A 24 -3.04 -1.44 11.52
N LEU A 25 -3.92 -1.09 10.59
CA LEU A 25 -4.90 -0.02 10.80
C LEU A 25 -5.81 -0.30 11.99
N ARG A 26 -6.30 -1.54 12.10
CA ARG A 26 -7.12 -1.98 13.23
C ARG A 26 -6.36 -1.84 14.56
N LEU A 27 -5.08 -2.20 14.61
CA LEU A 27 -4.26 -2.07 15.82
C LEU A 27 -3.95 -0.60 16.13
N LEU A 28 -3.62 0.20 15.11
CA LEU A 28 -3.32 1.62 15.23
C LEU A 28 -4.52 2.41 15.78
N ILE A 29 -5.74 2.13 15.32
CA ILE A 29 -6.97 2.79 15.81
C ILE A 29 -7.23 2.47 17.30
N GLN A 30 -6.76 1.34 17.81
CA GLN A 30 -6.94 0.96 19.22
C GLN A 30 -5.91 1.63 20.15
N LYS A 31 -4.85 2.25 19.61
CA LYS A 31 -3.84 2.95 20.41
C LYS A 31 -4.43 4.26 20.94
N GLN A 32 -4.24 4.50 22.24
CA GLN A 32 -4.67 5.75 22.89
C GLN A 32 -3.70 6.91 22.66
N LYS A 33 -2.46 6.61 22.26
CA LYS A 33 -1.39 7.59 22.07
C LYS A 33 -0.57 7.21 20.84
N MET A 34 -0.04 8.21 20.16
CA MET A 34 0.93 8.04 19.10
C MET A 34 2.32 7.79 19.69
N ASP A 35 2.55 6.56 20.17
CA ASP A 35 3.86 6.10 20.66
C ASP A 35 4.76 5.66 19.50
N ASP A 36 6.02 5.31 19.79
CA ASP A 36 6.98 4.92 18.76
C ASP A 36 6.50 3.69 17.97
N GLU A 37 5.82 2.75 18.63
CA GLU A 37 5.21 1.59 17.97
C GLU A 37 4.11 2.01 16.99
N ALA A 38 3.24 2.95 17.37
CA ALA A 38 2.21 3.48 16.48
C ALA A 38 2.81 4.20 15.26
N LYS A 39 3.92 4.93 15.45
CA LYS A 39 4.66 5.56 14.34
C LYS A 39 5.27 4.52 13.40
N ASP A 40 5.86 3.45 13.95
CA ASP A 40 6.39 2.34 13.17
C ASP A 40 5.28 1.60 12.40
N MET A 41 4.09 1.43 12.99
CA MET A 41 2.93 0.88 12.30
C MET A 41 2.52 1.76 11.11
N ALA A 42 2.45 3.08 11.29
CA ALA A 42 2.13 4.02 10.22
C ALA A 42 3.17 3.97 9.08
N ALA A 43 4.46 3.97 9.42
CA ALA A 43 5.54 3.82 8.44
C ALA A 43 5.47 2.47 7.71
N THR A 44 5.11 1.41 8.41
CA THR A 44 4.93 0.08 7.81
C THR A 44 3.77 0.05 6.83
N ILE A 45 2.66 0.72 7.14
CA ILE A 45 1.53 0.86 6.20
C ILE A 45 1.98 1.56 4.92
N VAL A 46 2.76 2.64 5.00
CA VAL A 46 3.33 3.34 3.84
C VAL A 46 4.17 2.39 2.98
N MET A 47 5.06 1.62 3.60
CA MET A 47 5.89 0.64 2.87
C MET A 47 5.05 -0.42 2.16
N LEU A 48 4.01 -0.94 2.81
CA LEU A 48 3.11 -1.94 2.23
C LEU A 48 2.28 -1.38 1.06
N LEU A 49 1.82 -0.12 1.15
CA LEU A 49 1.12 0.56 0.08
C LEU A 49 2.03 0.77 -1.15
N HIS A 50 3.28 1.16 -0.93
CA HIS A 50 4.28 1.24 -2.00
C HIS A 50 4.55 -0.11 -2.65
N GLU A 51 4.70 -1.18 -1.86
CA GLU A 51 4.92 -2.52 -2.41
C GLU A 51 3.71 -3.00 -3.24
N ILE A 52 2.49 -2.66 -2.83
CA ILE A 52 1.29 -2.90 -3.66
C ILE A 52 1.40 -2.17 -4.99
N TYR A 53 1.74 -0.88 -4.99
CA TYR A 53 1.85 -0.07 -6.21
C TYR A 53 2.90 -0.64 -7.16
N VAL A 54 4.09 -1.01 -6.65
CA VAL A 54 5.14 -1.66 -7.47
C VAL A 54 4.65 -2.97 -8.07
N GLY A 55 3.92 -3.79 -7.31
CA GLY A 55 3.32 -5.02 -7.82
C GLY A 55 2.25 -4.78 -8.91
N VAL A 56 1.52 -3.67 -8.81
CA VAL A 56 0.55 -3.22 -9.83
C VAL A 56 1.28 -2.80 -11.11
N GLU A 57 2.33 -2.00 -11.01
CA GLU A 57 3.18 -1.59 -12.15
C GLU A 57 3.77 -2.80 -12.89
N GLN A 58 4.33 -3.76 -12.15
CA GLN A 58 4.85 -5.00 -12.72
C GLN A 58 3.78 -5.78 -13.49
N SER A 59 2.56 -5.81 -12.97
CA SER A 59 1.42 -6.48 -13.61
C SER A 59 0.96 -5.74 -14.87
N ALA A 60 0.95 -4.40 -14.84
CA ALA A 60 0.63 -3.55 -15.98
C ALA A 60 1.64 -3.74 -17.11
N VAL A 61 2.95 -3.64 -16.83
CA VAL A 61 4.03 -3.87 -17.80
C VAL A 61 3.94 -5.27 -18.43
N ALA A 62 3.57 -6.28 -17.65
CA ALA A 62 3.38 -7.64 -18.17
C ALA A 62 2.17 -7.76 -19.13
N TRP A 63 1.15 -6.91 -18.99
CA TRP A 63 -0.01 -6.83 -19.88
C TRP A 63 0.28 -6.00 -21.13
N GLU A 64 1.04 -4.92 -20.99
CA GLU A 64 1.54 -4.10 -22.10
C GLU A 64 2.38 -4.93 -23.09
N LYS A 65 3.27 -5.79 -22.59
CA LYS A 65 4.04 -6.76 -23.40
C LYS A 65 3.18 -7.77 -24.15
N LYS A 66 1.89 -7.86 -23.85
CA LYS A 66 0.89 -8.72 -24.51
C LYS A 66 -0.14 -7.92 -25.30
N ASP A 67 0.16 -6.65 -25.59
CA ASP A 67 -0.71 -5.70 -26.29
C ASP A 67 -2.03 -5.37 -25.59
N TYR A 68 -2.13 -5.59 -24.27
CA TYR A 68 -3.31 -5.29 -23.46
C TYR A 68 -3.27 -3.89 -22.81
N TRP A 69 -2.96 -2.87 -23.59
CA TRP A 69 -2.72 -1.49 -23.13
C TRP A 69 -3.90 -0.90 -22.33
N LEU A 70 -5.14 -0.97 -22.86
CA LEU A 70 -6.32 -0.44 -22.18
C LEU A 70 -6.59 -1.15 -20.83
N LYS A 71 -6.25 -2.43 -20.75
CA LYS A 71 -6.39 -3.21 -19.51
C LYS A 71 -5.34 -2.79 -18.48
N ALA A 72 -4.10 -2.59 -18.92
CA ALA A 72 -3.00 -2.11 -18.08
C ALA A 72 -3.30 -0.73 -17.51
N GLU A 73 -3.73 0.21 -18.37
CA GLU A 73 -4.08 1.57 -17.96
C GLU A 73 -5.25 1.60 -16.96
N ARG A 74 -6.34 0.88 -17.25
CA ARG A 74 -7.48 0.77 -16.33
C ARG A 74 -7.03 0.21 -14.98
N PHE A 75 -6.17 -0.80 -14.99
CA PHE A 75 -5.69 -1.42 -13.77
C PHE A 75 -4.78 -0.49 -12.97
N MET A 76 -3.86 0.22 -13.61
CA MET A 76 -3.06 1.26 -12.94
C MET A 76 -3.96 2.32 -12.29
N ARG A 77 -5.00 2.78 -13.00
CA ARG A 77 -5.95 3.76 -12.47
C ARG A 77 -6.73 3.23 -11.27
N ASP A 78 -7.21 1.99 -11.33
CA ASP A 78 -7.99 1.36 -10.26
C ASP A 78 -7.16 1.18 -8.97
N TRP A 79 -5.83 1.17 -9.06
CA TRP A 79 -4.90 1.04 -7.92
C TRP A 79 -4.13 2.31 -7.59
N ARG A 80 -4.32 3.40 -8.32
CA ARG A 80 -3.58 4.66 -8.13
C ARG A 80 -3.65 5.19 -6.70
N TRP A 81 -4.79 4.98 -6.05
CA TRP A 81 -5.03 5.36 -4.66
C TRP A 81 -3.95 4.83 -3.69
N THR A 82 -3.30 3.70 -3.97
CA THR A 82 -2.26 3.18 -3.05
C THR A 82 -1.05 4.08 -2.99
N LEU A 83 -0.68 4.68 -4.13
CA LEU A 83 0.43 5.63 -4.19
C LEU A 83 0.04 6.97 -3.55
N GLU A 84 -1.20 7.43 -3.79
CA GLU A 84 -1.72 8.68 -3.24
C GLU A 84 -1.77 8.63 -1.70
N ILE A 85 -2.38 7.58 -1.13
CA ILE A 85 -2.42 7.43 0.34
C ILE A 85 -1.02 7.25 0.92
N ALA A 86 -0.13 6.51 0.26
CA ALA A 86 1.24 6.36 0.73
C ALA A 86 1.96 7.71 0.80
N ALA A 87 1.77 8.58 -0.20
CA ALA A 87 2.34 9.92 -0.22
C ALA A 87 1.77 10.80 0.90
N ASP A 88 0.44 10.80 1.07
CA ASP A 88 -0.21 11.60 2.13
C ASP A 88 0.23 11.15 3.53
N MET A 89 0.32 9.84 3.76
CA MET A 89 0.82 9.29 5.03
C MET A 89 2.32 9.56 5.24
N ASP A 90 3.16 9.45 4.20
CA ASP A 90 4.59 9.77 4.26
C ASP A 90 4.80 11.26 4.61
N ASP A 91 3.96 12.16 4.06
CA ASP A 91 4.01 13.59 4.37
C ASP A 91 3.72 13.87 5.85
N VAL A 92 2.66 13.25 6.40
CA VAL A 92 2.33 13.31 7.83
C VAL A 92 3.48 12.82 8.70
N ILE A 93 4.10 11.69 8.33
CA ILE A 93 5.20 11.09 9.09
C ILE A 93 6.44 11.99 9.07
N ARG A 94 6.84 12.50 7.89
CA ARG A 94 8.04 13.33 7.73
C ARG A 94 7.94 14.68 8.40
N HIS A 95 6.73 15.24 8.48
CA HIS A 95 6.48 16.52 9.14
C HIS A 95 6.07 16.39 10.61
N GLU A 96 6.07 15.17 11.15
CA GLU A 96 5.59 14.85 12.51
C GLU A 96 4.17 15.38 12.81
N ALA A 97 3.33 15.50 11.78
CA ALA A 97 1.97 16.06 11.85
C ALA A 97 0.94 15.01 12.31
N TRP A 98 1.26 14.28 13.39
CA TRP A 98 0.53 13.09 13.84
C TRP A 98 -0.94 13.35 14.20
N ASP A 99 -1.29 14.59 14.50
CA ASP A 99 -2.66 15.07 14.75
C ASP A 99 -3.55 15.01 13.49
N LEU A 100 -2.96 15.05 12.30
CA LEU A 100 -3.68 14.94 11.03
C LEU A 100 -3.93 13.48 10.60
N LEU A 101 -3.18 12.52 11.17
CA LEU A 101 -3.26 11.12 10.78
C LEU A 101 -4.68 10.53 10.94
N PRO A 102 -5.44 10.78 12.04
CA PRO A 102 -6.80 10.28 12.17
C PRO A 102 -7.77 10.81 11.10
N GLU A 103 -7.65 12.09 10.73
CA GLU A 103 -8.48 12.71 9.68
C GLU A 103 -8.15 12.09 8.31
N LEU A 104 -6.86 11.93 8.01
CA LEU A 104 -6.40 11.26 6.80
C LEU A 104 -6.98 9.84 6.71
N LEU A 105 -6.87 9.04 7.78
CA LEU A 105 -7.42 7.68 7.81
C LEU A 105 -8.95 7.63 7.70
N GLY A 106 -9.66 8.65 8.18
CA GLY A 106 -11.12 8.75 8.10
C GLY A 106 -11.62 9.11 6.70
N ASN A 107 -10.86 9.93 5.95
CA ASN A 107 -11.23 10.37 4.60
C ASN A 107 -10.97 9.29 3.54
N HIS A 108 -10.02 8.38 3.76
CA HIS A 108 -9.75 7.28 2.85
C HIS A 108 -10.53 6.02 3.23
N ARG A 109 -11.47 5.63 2.36
CA ARG A 109 -12.17 4.35 2.52
C ARG A 109 -11.22 3.23 2.08
N PHE A 110 -10.54 2.59 3.04
CA PHE A 110 -9.64 1.43 2.81
C PHE A 110 -10.36 0.13 2.36
N VAL A 111 -11.59 0.22 1.84
CA VAL A 111 -12.47 -0.92 1.52
C VAL A 111 -12.96 -0.86 0.09
#